data_AF-A0A645HLH3-F1
#
_entry.id   AF-A0A645HLH3-F1
#
_cell.length_a   1.000
_cell.length_b   1.000
_cell.length_c   1.000
_cell.angle_alpha   90.00
_cell.angle_beta   90.00
_cell.angle_gamma   90.00
#
_symmetry.space_group_name_H-M   'P 1'
#
loop_
_entity.id
_entity.type
_entity.pdbx_description
1 polymer ?
#
loop_
_entity_poly.entity_id
_entity_poly.type
_entity_poly.pdbx_seq_one_letter_code
_entity_poly.pdbx_strand_id
1 'polypeptide(L)'
;MHIRRGDYVNTYSNYYHILDDTYYLNAIAYIRDKCTNTKLFVFSDDIEWAQNNYKDIENIIFVAQNKSYEDMYLMSLCKHNIIANSSFSWWGAWLNENDNKIVIAPKKWFKNEKMKNSILPKSYIKI
;
A
#
# COMPACT_ATOMS: atom_id res chain seq x y z
N MET A 1 3.23 3.40 2.81
CA MET A 1 2.98 2.07 2.24
C MET A 1 1.97 1.38 3.12
N HIS A 2 0.93 0.80 2.53
CA HIS A 2 -0.05 0.03 3.28
C HIS A 2 -0.02 -1.43 2.83
N ILE A 3 0.09 -2.34 3.79
CA ILE A 3 0.12 -3.79 3.59
C ILE A 3 -1.17 -4.36 4.13
N ARG A 4 -2.00 -4.96 3.26
CA ARG A 4 -3.22 -5.68 3.66
C ARG A 4 -2.96 -7.17 3.63
N ARG A 5 -3.13 -7.86 4.76
CA ARG A 5 -2.93 -9.30 4.87
C ARG A 5 -4.08 -10.01 5.57
N GLY A 6 -4.37 -9.69 6.82
CA GLY A 6 -5.21 -10.46 7.74
C GLY A 6 -6.27 -11.34 7.10
N ASP A 7 -7.43 -10.77 6.77
CA ASP A 7 -8.53 -11.51 6.14
C ASP A 7 -8.23 -11.93 4.68
N TYR A 8 -7.33 -11.25 3.97
CA TYR A 8 -6.96 -11.56 2.59
C TYR A 8 -6.15 -12.85 2.47
N VAL A 9 -5.31 -13.16 3.46
CA VAL A 9 -4.52 -14.40 3.51
C VAL A 9 -5.34 -15.53 4.13
N ASN A 10 -6.22 -15.23 5.08
CA ASN A 10 -6.95 -16.24 5.84
C ASN A 10 -8.30 -16.60 5.21
N THR A 11 -9.20 -15.63 5.05
CA THR A 11 -10.62 -15.86 4.71
C THR A 11 -10.90 -15.69 3.22
N TYR A 12 -10.28 -14.70 2.59
CA TYR A 12 -10.57 -14.27 1.22
C TYR A 12 -9.45 -14.56 0.23
N SER A 13 -8.56 -15.48 0.57
CA SER A 13 -7.40 -15.85 -0.24
C SER A 13 -7.76 -16.40 -1.60
N ASN A 14 -8.96 -16.96 -1.79
CA ASN A 14 -9.47 -17.43 -3.08
C ASN A 14 -10.10 -16.32 -3.94
N TYR A 15 -10.39 -15.17 -3.35
CA TYR A 15 -11.06 -14.05 -4.01
C TYR A 15 -10.08 -12.93 -4.38
N TYR A 16 -9.30 -12.45 -3.41
CA TYR A 16 -8.32 -11.40 -3.62
C TYR A 16 -6.98 -11.95 -4.08
N HIS A 17 -6.29 -11.17 -4.90
CA HIS A 17 -4.89 -11.45 -5.19
C HIS A 17 -4.05 -11.11 -3.95
N ILE A 18 -3.24 -12.05 -3.47
CA ILE A 18 -2.31 -11.79 -2.37
C ILE A 18 -1.09 -11.08 -2.96
N LEU A 19 -0.85 -9.85 -2.52
CA LEU A 19 0.33 -9.10 -2.93
C LEU A 19 1.56 -9.69 -2.26
N ASP A 20 2.55 -10.03 -3.07
CA ASP A 20 3.82 -10.57 -2.62
C ASP A 20 4.87 -9.48 -2.39
N ASP A 21 6.04 -9.88 -1.88
CA ASP A 21 7.13 -8.94 -1.62
C ASP A 21 7.65 -8.28 -2.91
N THR A 22 7.55 -8.98 -4.04
CA THR A 22 7.96 -8.45 -5.35
C THR A 22 7.20 -7.17 -5.68
N TYR A 23 5.88 -7.12 -5.41
CA TYR A 23 5.09 -5.91 -5.58
C TYR A 23 5.63 -4.75 -4.73
N TYR A 24 5.80 -4.96 -3.42
CA TYR A 24 6.21 -3.90 -2.51
C TYR A 24 7.65 -3.43 -2.76
N LEU A 25 8.58 -4.35 -3.00
CA LEU A 25 9.98 -4.03 -3.30
C LEU A 25 10.10 -3.23 -4.61
N ASN A 26 9.38 -3.62 -5.66
CA ASN A 26 9.36 -2.87 -6.92
C ASN A 26 8.73 -1.47 -6.73
N ALA A 27 7.67 -1.36 -5.93
CA ALA A 27 7.04 -0.08 -5.62
C ALA A 27 7.95 0.85 -4.82
N ILE A 28 8.67 0.32 -3.83
CA ILE A 28 9.66 1.07 -3.04
C ILE A 28 10.81 1.53 -3.94
N ALA A 29 11.34 0.64 -4.80
CA ALA A 29 12.38 0.98 -5.75
C ALA A 29 11.94 2.10 -6.70
N TYR A 30 10.72 2.03 -7.24
CA TYR A 30 10.15 3.07 -8.10
C TYR A 30 10.08 4.42 -7.40
N ILE A 31 9.59 4.48 -6.16
CA ILE A 31 9.53 5.76 -5.41
C ILE A 31 10.94 6.29 -5.15
N ARG A 32 11.89 5.43 -4.74
CA ARG A 32 13.26 5.85 -4.43
C ARG A 32 14.05 6.33 -5.65
N ASP A 33 13.74 5.81 -6.84
CA ASP A 33 14.28 6.31 -8.11
C ASP A 33 13.80 7.74 -8.42
N LYS A 34 12.54 8.06 -8.10
CA LYS A 34 11.93 9.37 -8.39
C LYS A 34 12.10 10.40 -7.28
N CYS A 35 12.27 9.97 -6.05
CA CYS A 35 12.23 10.82 -4.87
C CYS A 35 13.46 10.57 -3.97
N THR A 36 14.27 11.60 -3.77
CA THR A 36 15.42 11.55 -2.86
C THR A 36 14.99 11.58 -1.38
N ASN A 37 15.77 10.97 -0.51
CA ASN A 37 15.56 10.95 0.95
C ASN A 37 14.14 10.50 1.37
N THR A 38 13.64 9.42 0.76
CA THR A 38 12.30 8.89 1.04
C THR A 38 12.26 8.17 2.40
N LYS A 39 11.43 8.67 3.33
CA LYS A 39 11.04 7.97 4.56
C LYS A 39 9.78 7.15 4.32
N LEU A 40 9.81 5.87 4.70
CA LEU A 40 8.74 4.92 4.46
C LEU A 40 7.92 4.69 5.73
N PHE A 41 6.68 5.16 5.76
CA PHE A 41 5.72 4.80 6.81
C PHE A 41 4.95 3.55 6.38
N VAL A 42 4.91 2.53 7.23
CA VAL A 42 4.22 1.26 6.98
C VAL A 42 3.03 1.10 7.90
N PHE A 43 1.88 0.92 7.27
CA PHE A 43 0.60 0.66 7.92
C PHE A 43 0.17 -0.76 7.55
N SER A 44 -0.35 -1.53 8.51
CA SER A 44 -0.84 -2.88 8.23
C SER A 44 -1.85 -3.34 9.25
N ASP A 45 -2.76 -4.21 8.81
CA ASP A 45 -3.61 -5.02 9.68
C ASP A 45 -2.88 -6.23 10.28
N ASP A 46 -1.63 -6.46 9.87
CA ASP A 46 -0.70 -7.47 10.41
C ASP A 46 0.70 -6.84 10.56
N ILE A 47 0.81 -5.93 11.54
CA ILE A 47 2.01 -5.09 11.71
C ILE A 47 3.24 -5.88 12.15
N GLU A 48 3.06 -6.95 12.94
CA GLU A 48 4.15 -7.84 13.36
C GLU A 48 4.75 -8.57 12.16
N TRP A 49 3.91 -9.08 11.25
CA TRP A 49 4.40 -9.67 10.01
C TRP A 49 5.15 -8.63 9.18
N ALA A 50 4.61 -7.41 9.02
CA ALA A 50 5.27 -6.37 8.24
C ALA A 50 6.65 -5.99 8.83
N GLN A 51 6.76 -5.88 10.16
CA GLN A 51 8.02 -5.64 10.84
C GLN A 51 9.04 -6.74 10.56
N ASN A 52 8.64 -8.00 10.71
CA ASN A 52 9.55 -9.13 10.51
C ASN A 52 10.08 -9.23 9.07
N ASN A 53 9.26 -8.89 8.07
CA ASN A 53 9.62 -9.03 6.65
C ASN A 53 10.35 -7.80 6.07
N TYR A 54 10.13 -6.60 6.63
CA TYR A 54 10.66 -5.35 6.07
C TYR A 54 11.59 -4.57 7.01
N LYS A 55 11.95 -5.10 8.18
CA LYS A 55 12.86 -4.44 9.15
C LYS A 55 14.21 -4.00 8.57
N ASP A 56 14.71 -4.69 7.56
CA ASP A 56 16.02 -4.42 6.97
C ASP A 56 15.97 -3.32 5.89
N ILE A 57 14.78 -2.78 5.59
CA ILE A 57 14.63 -1.64 4.69
C ILE A 57 15.02 -0.34 5.41
N GLU A 58 15.99 0.39 4.86
CA GLU A 58 16.42 1.67 5.42
C GLU A 58 15.29 2.73 5.48
N ASN A 59 15.38 3.64 6.45
CA ASN A 59 14.45 4.78 6.61
C ASN A 59 12.96 4.37 6.71
N ILE A 60 12.68 3.23 7.34
CA ILE A 60 11.33 2.70 7.56
C ILE A 60 10.82 3.02 8.97
N ILE A 61 9.52 3.30 9.08
CA ILE A 61 8.80 3.46 10.34
C ILE A 61 7.53 2.62 10.26
N PHE A 62 7.36 1.70 11.19
CA PHE A 62 6.14 0.91 11.33
C PHE A 62 5.17 1.66 12.24
N VAL A 63 4.01 2.01 11.70
CA VAL A 63 2.96 2.72 12.42
C VAL A 63 2.03 1.68 13.04
N ALA A 64 1.93 1.69 14.37
CA ALA A 64 1.20 0.70 15.15
C ALA A 64 0.39 1.38 16.26
N GLN A 65 -0.58 0.65 16.83
CA GLN A 65 -1.41 1.07 17.97
C GLN A 65 -2.35 2.27 17.70
N ASN A 66 -2.56 2.61 16.43
CA ASN A 66 -3.54 3.61 16.03
C ASN A 66 -4.91 3.00 15.77
N LYS A 67 -5.95 3.85 15.81
CA LYS A 67 -7.25 3.52 15.24
C LYS A 67 -7.22 3.68 13.73
N SER A 68 -8.07 2.93 13.02
CA SER A 68 -8.06 2.92 11.55
C SER A 68 -8.27 4.30 10.90
N TYR A 69 -9.02 5.21 11.53
CA TYR A 69 -9.19 6.57 11.01
C TYR A 69 -7.93 7.43 11.20
N GLU A 70 -7.11 7.16 12.23
CA GLU A 70 -5.84 7.84 12.47
C GLU A 70 -4.82 7.39 11.42
N ASP A 71 -4.79 6.09 11.10
CA ASP A 71 -3.97 5.57 10.01
C ASP A 71 -4.38 6.15 8.66
N MET A 72 -5.69 6.22 8.37
CA MET A 72 -6.20 6.84 7.14
C MET A 72 -5.74 8.31 7.04
N TYR A 73 -5.83 9.05 8.14
CA TYR A 73 -5.38 10.44 8.21
C TYR A 73 -3.87 10.57 8.00
N LEU A 74 -3.06 9.72 8.65
CA LEU A 74 -1.61 9.73 8.43
C LEU A 74 -1.23 9.33 6.99
N MET A 75 -1.97 8.39 6.40
CA MET A 75 -1.80 8.00 4.99
C MET A 75 -2.11 9.15 4.03
N SER A 76 -3.12 9.99 4.33
CA SER A 76 -3.46 11.15 3.50
C SER A 76 -2.43 12.28 3.60
N LEU A 77 -1.68 12.35 4.69
CA LEU A 77 -0.60 13.32 4.88
C LEU A 77 0.75 12.91 4.25
N CYS A 78 0.87 11.68 3.74
CA CYS A 78 2.08 11.22 3.07
C CYS A 78 2.33 11.98 1.76
N LYS A 79 3.58 12.14 1.31
CA LYS A 79 3.87 12.76 0.00
C LYS A 79 3.45 11.89 -1.18
N HIS A 80 3.57 10.57 -1.03
CA HIS A 80 3.27 9.56 -2.04
C HIS A 80 2.67 8.31 -1.34
N ASN A 81 1.95 7.47 -2.07
CA ASN A 81 1.29 6.29 -1.51
C ASN A 81 1.63 5.03 -2.32
N ILE A 82 2.00 3.97 -1.61
CA ILE A 82 2.01 2.59 -2.14
C ILE A 82 0.83 1.89 -1.51
N ILE A 83 -0.17 1.52 -2.31
CA ILE A 83 -1.44 0.98 -1.83
C ILE A 83 -1.54 -0.53 -2.00
N ALA A 84 -2.30 -1.17 -1.13
CA ALA A 84 -2.77 -2.55 -1.34
C ALA A 84 -4.02 -2.57 -2.23
N ASN A 85 -4.44 -3.76 -2.68
CA ASN A 85 -5.71 -4.02 -3.36
C ASN A 85 -6.91 -3.95 -2.40
N SER A 86 -7.01 -2.87 -1.63
CA SER A 86 -7.98 -2.66 -0.56
C SER A 86 -8.62 -1.28 -0.67
N SER A 87 -9.93 -1.19 -0.39
CA SER A 87 -10.66 0.09 -0.35
C SER A 87 -10.11 1.04 0.71
N PHE A 88 -9.67 0.52 1.87
CA PHE A 88 -9.02 1.31 2.91
C PHE A 88 -7.73 1.96 2.37
N SER A 89 -6.91 1.16 1.68
CA SER A 89 -5.68 1.64 1.09
C SER A 89 -5.92 2.66 -0.02
N TRP A 90 -6.99 2.47 -0.80
CA TRP A 90 -7.40 3.39 -1.85
C TRP A 90 -7.86 4.73 -1.26
N TRP A 91 -8.70 4.74 -0.22
CA TRP A 91 -9.15 5.96 0.44
C TRP A 91 -8.00 6.77 1.03
N GLY A 92 -7.03 6.11 1.68
CA GLY A 92 -5.87 6.81 2.23
C GLY A 92 -5.01 7.51 1.17
N ALA A 93 -4.97 6.98 -0.06
CA ALA A 93 -4.30 7.65 -1.18
C ALA A 93 -5.19 8.68 -1.90
N TRP A 94 -6.50 8.44 -1.94
CA TRP A 94 -7.47 9.34 -2.57
C TRP A 94 -7.61 10.64 -1.79
N LEU A 95 -7.63 10.56 -0.46
CA LEU A 95 -7.71 11.71 0.46
C LEU A 95 -6.39 12.50 0.56
N ASN A 96 -5.31 12.00 -0.04
CA ASN A 96 -4.06 12.74 -0.10
C ASN A 96 -4.20 13.91 -1.09
N GLU A 97 -4.18 15.14 -0.59
CA GLU A 97 -4.36 16.35 -1.40
C GLU A 97 -3.08 16.86 -2.08
N ASN A 98 -1.95 16.16 -1.93
CA ASN A 98 -0.72 16.55 -2.64
C ASN A 98 -0.90 16.37 -4.15
N ASP A 99 -0.81 17.46 -4.91
CA ASP A 99 -0.93 17.46 -6.38
C ASP A 99 0.22 16.73 -7.06
N ASN A 100 1.39 16.70 -6.42
CA ASN A 100 2.59 16.01 -6.93
C ASN A 100 2.70 14.57 -6.40
N LYS A 101 1.62 14.01 -5.84
CA LYS A 101 1.66 12.64 -5.30
C LYS A 101 1.89 11.62 -6.42
N ILE A 102 2.62 10.59 -6.05
CA ILE A 102 2.79 9.38 -6.84
C ILE A 102 1.98 8.33 -6.09
N VAL A 103 1.05 7.69 -6.77
CA VAL A 103 0.30 6.57 -6.19
C VAL A 103 0.59 5.31 -6.99
N ILE A 104 1.21 4.34 -6.32
CA ILE A 104 1.48 3.01 -6.87
C ILE A 104 0.39 2.07 -6.37
N ALA A 105 -0.27 1.39 -7.31
CA ALA A 105 -1.32 0.43 -7.07
C ALA A 105 -0.97 -0.93 -7.72
N PRO A 106 -1.48 -2.05 -7.20
CA PRO A 106 -1.20 -3.35 -7.78
C PRO A 106 -1.96 -3.53 -9.10
N LYS A 107 -1.31 -4.14 -10.09
CA LYS A 107 -1.95 -4.51 -11.37
C LYS A 107 -3.11 -5.48 -11.18
N LYS A 108 -2.96 -6.45 -10.27
CA LYS A 108 -3.95 -7.48 -9.97
C LYS A 108 -4.60 -7.21 -8.62
N TRP A 109 -5.92 -7.00 -8.63
CA TRP A 109 -6.72 -6.81 -7.41
C TRP A 109 -7.39 -8.11 -6.96
N PHE A 110 -7.95 -8.85 -7.91
CA PHE A 110 -8.67 -10.09 -7.67
C PHE A 110 -7.93 -11.26 -8.30
N LYS A 111 -8.13 -12.48 -7.80
CA LYS A 111 -7.63 -13.70 -8.45
C LYS A 111 -8.32 -13.96 -9.79
N ASN A 112 -9.61 -13.64 -9.88
CA ASN A 112 -10.35 -13.76 -11.14
C ASN A 112 -10.00 -12.59 -12.07
N GLU A 113 -9.23 -12.87 -13.13
CA GLU A 113 -8.79 -11.86 -14.10
C GLU A 113 -9.93 -11.19 -14.89
N LYS A 114 -11.13 -11.80 -14.90
CA LYS A 114 -12.32 -11.18 -15.49
C LYS A 114 -12.85 -10.03 -14.63
N MET A 115 -12.59 -10.05 -13.32
CA MET A 115 -12.96 -8.96 -12.44
C MET A 115 -11.93 -7.85 -12.54
N LYS A 116 -12.36 -6.73 -13.13
CA LYS A 116 -11.55 -5.52 -13.22
C LYS A 116 -11.92 -4.60 -12.07
N ASN A 117 -10.90 -3.97 -11.51
CA ASN A 117 -11.16 -2.81 -10.67
C ASN A 117 -11.15 -1.53 -11.51
N SER A 118 -12.31 -0.86 -11.63
CA SER A 118 -12.49 0.40 -12.35
C SER A 118 -12.35 1.65 -11.47
N ILE A 119 -12.15 1.52 -10.16
CA ILE A 119 -12.10 2.68 -9.24
C ILE A 119 -10.71 3.34 -9.16
N LEU A 120 -9.68 2.76 -9.79
CA LEU A 120 -8.35 3.34 -9.80
C LEU A 120 -8.26 4.50 -10.81
N PRO A 121 -7.85 5.70 -10.37
CA PRO A 121 -7.55 6.81 -11.27
C PRO A 121 -6.51 6.43 -12.32
N LYS A 122 -6.65 6.96 -13.53
CA LYS A 122 -5.72 6.70 -14.64
C LYS A 122 -4.29 7.17 -14.34
N SER A 123 -4.14 8.16 -13.45
CA SER A 123 -2.85 8.70 -13.01
C SER A 123 -2.06 7.74 -12.11
N TYR A 124 -2.68 6.68 -11.57
CA TYR A 124 -1.99 5.76 -10.68
C TYR A 124 -1.07 4.83 -11.49
N ILE A 125 0.16 4.69 -11.02
CA ILE A 125 1.13 3.76 -11.58
C ILE A 125 0.77 2.35 -11.13
N LYS A 126 0.66 1.43 -12.10
CA LYS A 126 0.30 0.04 -11.83
C LYS A 126 1.55 -0.83 -11.88
N ILE A 127 1.90 -1.44 -10.75
CA ILE A 127 3.02 -2.39 -10.65
C ILE A 127 2.48 -3.80 -10.44
#